data_AF-A0AAW9PZL0-F1
#
_entry.id   AF-A0AAW9PZL0-F1
#
_cell.length_a   1.000
_cell.length_b   1.000
_cell.length_c   1.000
_cell.angle_alpha   90.00
_cell.angle_beta   90.00
_cell.angle_gamma   90.00
#
_symmetry.space_group_name_H-M   'P 1'
#
loop_
_entity.id
_entity.type
_entity.pdbx_description
1 polymer ?
#
loop_
_entity_poly.entity_id
_entity_poly.type
_entity_poly.pdbx_seq_one_letter_code
_entity_poly.pdbx_strand_id
1 'polypeptide(L)' 'MAIASGASGVGVGSAVNQLTDEISMIAVVRSLREALAMNLAAIPFGMRSAEI' A
#
# COMPACT_ATOMS: atom_id res chain seq x y z
N MET A 1 -1.87 -11.02 1.37
CA MET A 1 -2.52 -12.20 0.76
C MET A 1 -3.41 -11.82 -0.42
N ALA A 2 -4.52 -11.09 -0.24
CA ALA A 2 -5.45 -10.78 -1.34
C ALA A 2 -4.81 -10.20 -2.62
N ILE A 3 -4.03 -9.12 -2.51
CA ILE A 3 -3.35 -8.51 -3.67
C ILE A 3 -2.28 -9.45 -4.25
N ALA A 4 -1.51 -10.11 -3.38
CA ALA A 4 -0.48 -11.07 -3.80
C ALA A 4 -1.06 -12.29 -4.54
N SER A 5 -2.30 -12.68 -4.24
CA SER A 5 -3.04 -13.72 -4.97
C SER A 5 -3.69 -13.24 -6.27
N GLY A 6 -3.43 -11.99 -6.70
CA GLY A 6 -3.95 -11.44 -7.96
C GLY A 6 -5.28 -10.68 -7.84
N ALA A 7 -5.73 -10.33 -6.64
CA ALA A 7 -6.91 -9.46 -6.51
C ALA A 7 -6.61 -8.03 -6.98
N SER A 8 -7.56 -7.40 -7.67
CA SER A 8 -7.48 -5.99 -8.06
C SER A 8 -7.62 -5.03 -6.86
N GLY A 9 -8.07 -5.52 -5.70
CA GLY A 9 -8.27 -4.72 -4.50
C GLY A 9 -8.55 -5.56 -3.25
N VAL A 10 -8.57 -4.90 -2.09
CA VAL A 10 -8.92 -5.48 -0.78
C VAL A 10 -9.77 -4.49 0.03
N GLY A 11 -10.80 -4.97 0.72
CA GLY A 11 -11.64 -4.15 1.59
C GLY A 11 -10.98 -3.93 2.96
N VAL A 12 -10.75 -2.67 3.33
CA VAL A 12 -10.12 -2.26 4.61
C VAL A 12 -11.08 -1.53 5.57
N GLY A 13 -12.37 -1.50 5.25
CA GLY A 13 -13.37 -0.70 5.98
C GLY A 13 -13.49 -1.05 7.46
N SER A 14 -13.37 -2.33 7.84
CA SER A 14 -13.41 -2.75 9.25
C SER A 14 -12.19 -2.25 10.04
N ALA A 15 -11.02 -2.13 9.42
CA ALA A 15 -9.82 -1.59 10.06
C ALA A 15 -9.96 -0.09 10.33
N VAL A 16 -10.66 0.64 9.44
CA VAL A 16 -10.93 2.08 9.61
C VAL A 16 -12.09 2.31 10.59
N ASN A 17 -13.16 1.52 10.52
CA ASN A 17 -14.34 1.63 11.36
C ASN A 17 -14.07 1.41 12.86
N GLN A 18 -12.96 0.75 13.21
CA GLN A 18 -12.54 0.54 14.60
C GLN A 18 -11.84 1.77 15.22
N LEU A 19 -11.54 2.79 14.43
CA LEU A 19 -10.88 4.02 14.90
C LEU A 19 -11.93 4.95 15.53
N THR A 20 -11.54 5.66 16.58
CA THR A 20 -12.47 6.44 17.41
C THR A 20 -12.44 7.95 17.15
N ASP A 21 -11.51 8.42 16.32
CA ASP A 21 -11.34 9.84 16.00
C ASP A 21 -10.93 10.07 14.54
N GLU A 22 -11.21 11.27 14.04
CA GLU A 22 -11.03 11.64 12.65
C GLU A 22 -9.56 11.72 12.21
N ILE A 23 -8.67 12.15 13.11
CA ILE A 23 -7.24 12.28 12.80
C ILE A 23 -6.61 10.90 12.63
N SER A 24 -6.95 9.95 13.51
CA SER A 24 -6.52 8.56 13.38
C SER A 24 -7.03 7.92 12.10
N MET A 25 -8.28 8.17 11.72
CA MET A 25 -8.83 7.69 10.44
C MET A 25 -8.02 8.21 9.25
N ILE A 26 -7.74 9.51 9.20
CA ILE A 26 -6.97 10.13 8.12
C ILE A 26 -5.53 9.59 8.10
N ALA A 27 -4.89 9.45 9.27
CA ALA A 27 -3.53 8.95 9.38
C ALA A 27 -3.43 7.50 8.87
N VAL A 28 -4.36 6.64 9.26
CA VAL A 28 -4.41 5.24 8.81
C VAL A 28 -4.63 5.14 7.30
N VAL A 29 -5.56 5.90 6.73
CA VAL A 29 -5.81 5.86 5.27
C VAL A 29 -4.59 6.33 4.48
N ARG A 30 -3.92 7.41 4.93
CA ARG A 30 -2.68 7.89 4.29
C ARG A 30 -1.56 6.86 4.38
N SER A 31 -1.35 6.28 5.56
CA SER A 31 -0.36 5.23 5.77
C SER A 31 -0.63 3.99 4.91
N LEU A 32 -1.88 3.54 4.81
CA LEU A 32 -2.27 2.42 3.94
C LEU A 32 -1.98 2.72 2.46
N ARG A 33 -2.32 3.92 1.97
CA ARG A 33 -2.00 4.34 0.60
C ARG A 33 -0.49 4.31 0.35
N GLU A 34 0.29 4.87 1.27
CA GLU A 34 1.76 4.93 1.14
C GLU A 34 2.36 3.53 1.12
N ALA A 35 1.94 2.64 2.03
CA ALA A 35 2.37 1.25 2.04
C ALA A 35 2.05 0.52 0.72
N LEU A 36 0.88 0.77 0.12
CA LEU A 36 0.54 0.21 -1.20
C LEU A 36 1.40 0.78 -2.33
N ALA A 37 1.70 2.08 -2.29
CA ALA A 37 2.52 2.74 -3.31
C ALA A 37 4.00 2.32 -3.25
N MET A 38 4.53 2.05 -2.06
CA MET A 38 5.92 1.60 -1.87
C MET A 38 6.21 0.26 -2.56
N ASN A 39 5.21 -0.63 -2.64
CA ASN A 39 5.36 -1.92 -3.31
C ASN A 39 5.57 -1.81 -4.84
N LEU A 40 5.21 -0.68 -5.45
CA LEU A 40 5.40 -0.42 -6.88
C LEU A 40 6.74 0.27 -7.21
N ALA A 41 7.40 0.87 -6.20
CA ALA A 41 8.61 1.67 -6.39
C ALA A 41 9.92 0.90 -6.16
N ALA A 42 9.85 -0.37 -5.73
CA ALA A 42 11.02 -1.16 -5.32
C ALA A 42 11.89 -1.68 -6.48
N ILE A 43 11.94 -1.00 -7.63
CA ILE A 43 12.91 -1.31 -8.70
C ILE A 43 14.16 -0.46 -8.47
N PRO A 44 15.30 -1.01 -8.02
CA PRO A 44 16.51 -0.22 -7.81
C PRO A 44 16.99 0.35 -9.14
N PHE A 45 17.35 1.64 -9.14
CA PHE A 45 17.85 2.36 -10.31
C PHE A 45 19.06 1.69 -11.00
N GLY A 46 19.77 0.78 -10.32
CA GLY A 46 20.98 0.10 -10.81
C GLY A 46 20.78 -1.20 -11.60
N MET A 47 19.56 -1.69 -11.83
CA MET A 47 19.34 -2.96 -12.55
C MET A 47 19.16 -2.81 -14.08
N ARG A 48 19.11 -1.58 -14.61
CA ARG A 48 18.83 -1.29 -16.04
C ARG A 48 20.07 -1.23 -16.94
N SER A 49 21.26 -1.54 -16.43
CA SER A 49 22.52 -1.35 -17.17
C SER A 49 23.32 -2.64 -17.42
N ALA A 50 22.74 -3.82 -17.18
CA ALA A 50 23.43 -5.10 -17.38
C ALA A 50 23.16 -5.77 -18.75
N GLU A 51 22.57 -5.06 -19.72
CA GLU A 51 22.24 -5.59 -21.06
C GLU A 51 22.94 -4.87 -22.22
N ILE A 52 24.01 -4.10 -22.00
CA ILE A 52 24.79 -3.49 -23.09
C ILE A 52 26.29 -3.70 -22.88
#